data_AF-A0A9W8INV5-F1
#
_entry.id   AF-A0A9W8INV5-F1
#
_cell.length_a   1.000
_cell.length_b   1.000
_cell.length_c   1.000
_cell.angle_alpha   90.00
_cell.angle_beta   90.00
_cell.angle_gamma   90.00
#
_symmetry.space_group_name_H-M   'P 1'
#
loop_
_entity.id
_entity.type
_entity.pdbx_description
1 polymer ?
#
loop_
_entity_poly.entity_id
_entity_poly.type
_entity_poly.pdbx_seq_one_letter_code
_entity_poly.pdbx_strand_id
1 'polypeptide(L)'
;MYSASAFATISVPARALSLAVRICYRRPFTCSAGTKNDDSPLRRLADLAQTLSRDAQVGDNAEANRITSLPAFSPRIWPSNNEPEESMLHDINTLPSTQGTASRHRWTSDERRRLLAVVKQCRQSSTGPVVWSDVQERFKHRSLIACREVYYKIKRQQATRADDDSRKPQRQKYSTIEIQKLNELVRIYGEHSWTKVAQEMEAATGISRHKGVYLSVWNSTLCPKAQSAPPWTAERTERLQKLVGQHGPDPVFLAYKFFPEHTPYFIKARIARLRQPNIDQ
;
A
#
# COMPACT_ATOMS: atom_id res chain seq x y z
N MET A 1 24.67 66.31 30.46
CA MET A 1 25.62 65.18 30.49
C MET A 1 24.81 63.90 30.67
N TYR A 2 24.50 63.19 29.58
CA TYR A 2 23.86 61.87 29.66
C TYR A 2 24.81 60.85 29.04
N SER A 3 25.15 59.86 29.86
CA SER A 3 26.09 58.78 29.57
C SER A 3 25.43 57.74 28.66
N ALA A 4 26.05 57.44 27.53
CA ALA A 4 25.59 56.40 26.61
C ALA A 4 26.26 55.07 26.98
N SER A 5 25.49 54.13 27.49
CA SER A 5 25.93 52.74 27.70
C SER A 5 25.83 51.96 26.38
N ALA A 6 26.97 51.49 25.89
CA ALA A 6 27.06 50.61 24.73
C ALA A 6 26.74 49.16 25.15
N PHE A 7 25.69 48.58 24.58
CA PHE A 7 25.41 47.15 24.67
C PHE A 7 26.10 46.43 23.51
N ALA A 8 27.07 45.57 23.82
CA ALA A 8 27.70 44.67 22.86
C ALA A 8 26.76 43.52 22.52
N THR A 9 26.32 43.44 21.26
CA THR A 9 25.53 42.31 20.76
C THR A 9 26.47 41.20 20.30
N ILE A 10 26.59 40.12 21.10
CA ILE A 10 27.32 38.92 20.70
C ILE A 10 26.39 38.06 19.84
N SER A 11 26.64 38.05 18.53
CA SER A 11 25.96 37.21 17.55
C SER A 11 26.55 35.80 17.57
N VAL A 12 25.84 34.84 18.17
CA VAL A 12 26.20 33.41 18.12
C VAL A 12 25.52 32.76 16.90
N PRO A 13 26.27 32.16 15.96
CA PRO A 13 25.68 31.53 14.78
C PRO A 13 24.89 30.27 15.16
N ALA A 14 23.63 30.21 14.73
CA ALA A 14 22.63 29.17 15.02
C ALA A 14 22.90 27.78 14.37
N ARG A 15 24.16 27.41 14.11
CA ARG A 15 24.53 26.15 13.43
C ARG A 15 25.20 25.10 14.31
N ALA A 16 25.25 25.29 15.64
CA ALA A 16 25.92 24.37 16.56
C ALA A 16 24.99 23.55 17.49
N LEU A 17 23.68 23.48 17.23
CA LEU A 17 22.72 22.76 18.11
C LEU A 17 21.95 21.61 17.42
N SER A 18 22.39 21.11 16.26
CA SER A 18 21.67 20.05 15.53
C SER A 18 22.36 18.67 15.51
N LEU A 19 23.49 18.48 16.20
CA LEU A 19 24.25 17.21 16.15
C LEU A 19 24.32 16.42 17.48
N ALA A 20 23.70 16.90 18.56
CA ALA A 20 23.79 16.27 19.89
C ALA A 20 22.56 15.45 20.33
N VAL A 21 21.62 15.11 19.44
CA VAL A 21 20.38 14.36 19.80
C VAL A 21 20.30 12.96 19.16
N ARG A 22 21.31 12.52 18.40
CA ARG A 22 21.22 11.28 17.60
C ARG A 22 21.78 9.99 18.24
N ILE A 23 22.19 9.98 19.50
CA ILE A 23 22.73 8.78 20.16
C ILE A 23 22.09 8.59 21.54
N CYS A 24 20.81 8.22 21.62
CA CYS A 24 20.20 7.74 22.88
C CYS A 24 18.90 6.95 22.69
N TYR A 25 18.72 6.18 21.61
CA TYR A 25 17.58 5.24 21.52
C TYR A 25 17.94 3.98 20.74
N ARG A 26 18.84 3.15 21.28
CA ARG A 26 18.97 1.74 20.87
C ARG A 26 19.68 0.90 21.92
N ARG A 27 18.89 0.34 22.85
CA ARG A 27 18.93 -1.06 23.36
C ARG A 27 18.28 -1.13 24.76
N PRO A 28 17.29 -2.01 24.98
CA PRO A 28 16.91 -2.38 26.33
C PRO A 28 18.02 -3.29 26.88
N PHE A 29 18.78 -2.77 27.85
CA PHE A 29 19.72 -3.56 28.65
C PHE A 29 18.91 -4.38 29.66
N THR A 30 18.96 -5.70 29.54
CA THR A 30 18.55 -6.61 30.60
C THR A 30 19.56 -6.51 31.74
N CYS A 31 19.12 -6.07 32.92
CA CYS A 31 19.94 -6.01 34.12
C CYS A 31 20.39 -7.42 34.53
N SER A 32 21.68 -7.72 34.37
CA SER A 32 22.35 -8.79 35.11
C SER A 32 23.07 -8.14 36.28
N ALA A 33 22.72 -8.55 37.50
CA ALA A 33 23.36 -8.13 38.72
C ALA A 33 24.82 -8.65 38.77
N GLY A 34 25.73 -7.83 39.27
CA GLY A 34 27.03 -8.28 39.74
C GLY A 34 28.22 -7.51 39.18
N THR A 35 28.64 -6.49 39.92
CA THR A 35 29.98 -6.30 40.52
C THR A 35 30.30 -4.81 40.64
N LYS A 36 30.68 -4.40 41.85
CA LYS A 36 31.08 -3.05 42.21
C LYS A 36 32.47 -2.79 41.62
N ASN A 37 32.54 -1.97 40.58
CA ASN A 37 33.76 -1.27 40.21
C ASN A 37 33.38 0.19 39.98
N ASP A 38 33.93 1.06 40.82
CA ASP A 38 33.78 2.51 40.84
C ASP A 38 34.54 3.15 39.66
N ASP A 39 34.08 2.88 38.44
CA ASP A 39 34.49 3.63 37.24
C ASP A 39 33.37 4.63 36.88
N SER A 40 33.52 5.84 37.39
CA SER A 40 32.56 6.92 37.20
C SER A 40 32.37 7.23 35.70
N PRO A 41 31.13 7.15 35.17
CA PRO A 41 30.82 7.36 33.75
C PRO A 41 31.17 8.77 33.25
N LEU A 42 31.45 9.71 34.16
CA LEU A 42 31.88 11.06 33.83
C LEU A 42 33.30 11.13 33.23
N ARG A 43 34.21 10.19 33.56
CA ARG A 43 35.55 10.17 32.96
C ARG A 43 35.53 9.73 31.49
N ARG A 44 34.67 8.76 31.13
CA ARG A 44 34.56 8.29 29.73
C ARG A 44 33.98 9.32 28.78
N LEU A 45 33.18 10.27 29.27
CA LEU A 45 32.66 11.37 28.45
C LEU A 45 33.72 12.45 28.17
N ALA A 46 34.68 12.64 29.07
CA ALA A 46 35.75 13.63 28.88
C ALA A 46 36.76 13.20 27.80
N ASP A 47 37.13 11.91 27.75
CA ASP A 47 38.08 11.39 26.75
C ASP A 47 37.46 11.35 25.33
N LEU A 48 36.14 11.16 25.22
CA LEU A 48 35.41 11.19 23.94
C LEU A 48 35.28 12.62 23.38
N ALA A 49 35.23 13.64 24.24
CA ALA A 49 35.19 15.04 23.81
C ALA A 49 36.54 15.51 23.25
N GLN A 50 37.67 14.98 23.76
CA GLN A 50 39.00 15.35 23.26
C GLN A 50 39.34 14.71 21.90
N THR A 51 38.79 13.54 21.60
CA THR A 51 39.02 12.87 20.31
C THR A 51 38.23 13.54 19.17
N LEU A 52 37.01 14.00 19.40
CA LEU A 52 36.18 14.65 18.37
C LEU A 52 36.65 16.06 17.98
N SER A 53 37.46 16.73 18.81
CA SER A 53 38.01 18.05 18.49
C SER A 53 39.18 17.98 17.49
N ARG A 54 39.81 16.80 17.32
CA ARG A 54 41.00 16.65 16.49
C ARG A 54 40.69 16.37 15.01
N ASP A 55 39.50 15.84 14.71
CA ASP A 55 39.10 15.47 13.35
C ASP A 55 38.41 16.60 12.57
N ALA A 56 38.17 17.76 13.19
CA ALA A 56 37.48 18.90 12.57
C ALA A 56 38.39 19.84 11.73
N GLN A 57 39.67 19.52 11.55
CA GLN A 57 40.63 20.40 10.85
C GLN A 57 41.19 19.87 9.52
N VAL A 58 40.71 18.75 8.99
CA VAL A 58 41.19 18.24 7.68
C VAL A 58 40.00 17.87 6.81
N GLY A 59 39.75 18.65 5.76
CA GLY A 59 38.66 18.37 4.81
C GLY A 59 38.46 19.47 3.79
N ASP A 60 39.49 19.69 2.98
CA ASP A 60 39.56 20.65 1.89
C ASP A 60 38.49 20.47 0.80
N ASN A 61 38.13 21.63 0.26
CA ASN A 61 37.40 21.88 -0.97
C ASN A 61 37.98 21.14 -2.18
N ALA A 62 37.18 20.33 -2.88
CA ALA A 62 37.20 20.21 -4.35
C ALA A 62 36.24 19.11 -4.85
N GLU A 63 34.98 19.46 -5.17
CA GLU A 63 34.26 18.76 -6.26
C GLU A 63 33.01 19.52 -6.71
N ALA A 64 33.23 20.66 -7.36
CA ALA A 64 32.21 21.32 -8.17
C ALA A 64 32.59 21.16 -9.65
N ASN A 65 31.59 20.83 -10.47
CA ASN A 65 31.60 20.76 -11.95
C ASN A 65 31.84 19.39 -12.59
N ARG A 66 30.80 18.56 -12.60
CA ARG A 66 30.50 17.68 -13.74
C ARG A 66 29.05 17.87 -14.19
N ILE A 67 28.87 18.80 -15.12
CA ILE A 67 27.64 18.94 -15.91
C ILE A 67 27.69 17.87 -17.00
N THR A 68 26.89 16.81 -16.87
CA THR A 68 26.77 15.76 -17.88
C THR A 68 25.57 16.08 -18.78
N SER A 69 25.87 16.34 -20.05
CA SER A 69 24.93 16.53 -21.15
C SER A 69 24.11 15.24 -21.38
N LEU A 70 22.78 15.37 -21.37
CA LEU A 70 21.85 14.28 -21.68
C LEU A 70 21.62 14.17 -23.21
N PRO A 71 21.59 12.96 -23.79
CA PRO A 71 21.31 12.76 -25.20
C PRO A 71 19.82 12.92 -25.52
N ALA A 72 19.54 13.49 -26.69
CA ALA A 72 18.20 13.75 -27.22
C ALA A 72 17.42 12.45 -27.49
N PHE A 73 16.21 12.36 -26.94
CA PHE A 73 15.25 11.28 -27.19
C PHE A 73 14.58 11.48 -28.56
N SER A 74 14.78 10.54 -29.49
CA SER A 74 14.00 10.46 -30.73
C SER A 74 12.65 9.77 -30.49
N PRO A 75 11.53 10.30 -31.00
CA PRO A 75 10.21 9.70 -30.84
C PRO A 75 10.06 8.42 -31.67
N ARG A 76 9.58 7.36 -31.02
CA ARG A 76 9.33 6.03 -31.60
C ARG A 76 7.99 6.03 -32.34
N ILE A 77 8.02 5.99 -33.67
CA ILE A 77 6.83 5.82 -34.52
C ILE A 77 6.40 4.34 -34.44
N TRP A 78 5.15 4.10 -34.06
CA TRP A 78 4.54 2.78 -34.07
C TRP A 78 3.95 2.49 -35.46
N PRO A 79 4.29 1.38 -36.13
CA PRO A 79 3.63 1.00 -37.37
C PRO A 79 2.21 0.49 -37.06
N SER A 80 1.26 1.07 -37.78
CA SER A 80 -0.14 0.67 -37.83
C SER A 80 -0.26 -0.53 -38.77
N ASN A 81 -0.47 -1.73 -38.22
CA ASN A 81 -0.83 -2.91 -39.02
C ASN A 81 -2.35 -2.95 -39.18
N ASN A 82 -2.82 -2.51 -40.34
CA ASN A 82 -4.14 -2.87 -40.88
C ASN A 82 -3.90 -3.91 -41.97
N GLU A 83 -4.32 -5.16 -41.74
CA GLU A 83 -4.67 -6.06 -42.83
C GLU A 83 -6.03 -6.70 -42.53
N PRO A 84 -6.95 -6.71 -43.51
CA PRO A 84 -8.16 -7.52 -43.48
C PRO A 84 -7.92 -8.79 -44.31
N GLU A 85 -7.88 -9.96 -43.67
CA GLU A 85 -8.02 -11.23 -44.40
C GLU A 85 -9.45 -11.76 -44.28
N GLU A 86 -10.15 -11.59 -45.40
CA GLU A 86 -11.30 -12.36 -45.82
C GLU A 86 -10.95 -13.83 -46.07
N SER A 87 -11.98 -14.67 -45.96
CA SER A 87 -12.16 -15.94 -46.66
C SER A 87 -11.40 -17.16 -46.11
N MET A 88 -12.14 -18.08 -45.50
CA MET A 88 -12.38 -19.38 -46.12
C MET A 88 -13.45 -20.16 -45.33
N LEU A 89 -14.62 -20.27 -45.94
CA LEU A 89 -15.65 -21.24 -45.58
C LEU A 89 -15.14 -22.64 -45.98
N HIS A 90 -14.93 -23.49 -44.98
CA HIS A 90 -14.92 -24.94 -45.19
C HIS A 90 -16.00 -25.59 -44.33
N ASP A 91 -17.00 -26.12 -45.04
CA ASP A 91 -17.96 -27.10 -44.56
C ASP A 91 -17.21 -28.31 -43.98
N ILE A 92 -17.29 -28.47 -42.66
CA ILE A 92 -16.89 -29.69 -41.97
C ILE A 92 -18.16 -30.35 -41.43
N ASN A 93 -18.41 -31.52 -42.00
CA ASN A 93 -19.46 -32.45 -41.64
C ASN A 93 -19.63 -32.63 -40.12
N THR A 94 -20.90 -32.54 -39.75
CA THR A 94 -21.46 -32.70 -38.41
C THR A 94 -21.22 -34.11 -37.87
N LEU A 95 -20.18 -34.26 -37.04
CA LEU A 95 -20.06 -35.33 -36.05
C LEU A 95 -20.48 -34.76 -34.68
N PRO A 96 -21.27 -35.49 -33.86
CA PRO A 96 -21.61 -35.04 -32.52
C PRO A 96 -20.36 -35.07 -31.63
N SER A 97 -19.64 -33.96 -31.61
CA SER A 97 -18.53 -33.72 -30.69
C SER A 97 -19.09 -33.61 -29.27
N THR A 98 -19.11 -34.74 -28.57
CA THR A 98 -19.25 -34.82 -27.10
C THR A 98 -17.97 -34.41 -26.38
N GLN A 99 -17.12 -33.57 -27.01
CA GLN A 99 -16.14 -32.77 -26.28
C GLN A 99 -16.82 -31.47 -25.85
N GLY A 100 -17.76 -31.61 -24.91
CA GLY A 100 -18.12 -30.50 -24.05
C GLY A 100 -16.83 -30.03 -23.41
N THR A 101 -16.30 -28.90 -23.90
CA THR A 101 -15.20 -28.20 -23.23
C THR A 101 -15.64 -28.10 -21.79
N ALA A 102 -14.91 -28.79 -20.91
CA ALA A 102 -15.24 -28.88 -19.51
C ALA A 102 -15.10 -27.47 -18.94
N SER A 103 -16.17 -26.69 -19.12
CA SER A 103 -16.37 -25.35 -18.58
C SER A 103 -16.00 -25.51 -17.14
N ARG A 104 -14.85 -24.93 -16.77
CA ARG A 104 -14.27 -24.99 -15.43
C ARG A 104 -15.28 -24.34 -14.52
N HIS A 105 -16.27 -25.13 -14.09
CA HIS A 105 -17.44 -24.64 -13.40
C HIS A 105 -16.95 -23.99 -12.12
N ARG A 106 -17.03 -22.67 -12.07
CA ARG A 106 -16.58 -21.91 -10.91
C ARG A 106 -17.44 -22.32 -9.72
N TRP A 107 -16.81 -22.71 -8.62
CA TRP A 107 -17.51 -23.05 -7.39
C TRP A 107 -18.27 -21.83 -6.86
N THR A 108 -19.59 -21.94 -6.83
CA THR A 108 -20.51 -20.93 -6.29
C THR A 108 -20.43 -20.88 -4.76
N SER A 109 -20.89 -19.77 -4.17
CA SER A 109 -20.92 -19.63 -2.69
C SER A 109 -21.81 -20.69 -2.04
N ASP A 110 -22.94 -21.04 -2.66
CA ASP A 110 -23.86 -22.05 -2.13
C ASP A 110 -23.31 -23.46 -2.24
N GLU A 111 -22.64 -23.82 -3.35
CA GLU A 111 -21.93 -25.10 -3.46
C GLU A 111 -20.86 -25.25 -2.38
N ARG A 112 -20.09 -24.18 -2.10
CA ARG A 112 -19.09 -24.21 -1.03
C ARG A 112 -19.72 -24.38 0.35
N ARG A 113 -20.85 -23.71 0.62
CA ARG A 113 -21.61 -23.87 1.88
C ARG A 113 -22.11 -25.30 2.03
N ARG A 114 -22.69 -25.87 0.97
CA ARG A 114 -23.14 -27.28 0.94
C ARG A 114 -21.97 -28.25 1.15
N LEU A 115 -20.83 -28.01 0.50
CA LEU A 115 -19.63 -28.86 0.64
C LEU A 115 -19.17 -28.93 2.10
N LEU A 116 -19.10 -27.79 2.80
CA LEU A 116 -18.74 -27.75 4.22
C LEU A 116 -19.75 -28.52 5.09
N ALA A 117 -21.05 -28.40 4.80
CA ALA A 117 -22.10 -29.10 5.54
C ALA A 117 -22.02 -30.62 5.35
N VAL A 118 -21.84 -31.09 4.09
CA VAL A 118 -21.68 -32.51 3.78
C VAL A 118 -20.41 -33.07 4.41
N VAL A 119 -19.28 -32.35 4.31
CA VAL A 119 -18.03 -32.78 4.98
C VAL A 119 -18.19 -32.86 6.50
N LYS A 120 -19.02 -31.99 7.10
CA LYS A 120 -19.34 -32.07 8.54
C LYS A 120 -20.19 -33.30 8.88
N GLN A 121 -21.11 -33.70 8.00
CA GLN A 121 -21.97 -34.88 8.18
C GLN A 121 -21.22 -36.20 7.94
N CYS A 122 -20.36 -36.27 6.92
CA CYS A 122 -19.57 -37.47 6.59
C CYS A 122 -18.40 -37.71 7.56
N ARG A 123 -18.22 -36.84 8.57
CA ARG A 123 -17.24 -37.06 9.63
C ARG A 123 -17.83 -37.96 10.69
N GLN A 124 -17.21 -39.12 10.91
CA GLN A 124 -17.59 -40.05 11.97
C GLN A 124 -17.40 -39.44 13.38
N SER A 125 -16.50 -38.46 13.53
CA SER A 125 -16.28 -37.71 14.77
C SER A 125 -15.85 -36.27 14.46
N SER A 126 -15.93 -35.36 15.44
CA SER A 126 -15.57 -33.95 15.27
C SER A 126 -14.13 -33.73 14.74
N THR A 127 -13.22 -34.63 15.11
CA THR A 127 -11.79 -34.64 14.75
C THR A 127 -11.41 -35.74 13.76
N GLY A 128 -12.33 -36.62 13.38
CA GLY A 128 -12.04 -37.79 12.55
C GLY A 128 -11.69 -37.47 11.08
N PRO A 129 -11.09 -38.45 10.37
CA PRO A 129 -10.83 -38.33 8.95
C PRO A 129 -12.14 -38.19 8.17
N VAL A 130 -12.10 -37.44 7.05
CA VAL A 130 -13.25 -37.27 6.16
C VAL A 130 -13.25 -38.41 5.14
N VAL A 131 -14.34 -39.18 5.10
CA VAL A 131 -14.56 -40.20 4.04
C VAL A 131 -14.99 -39.47 2.76
N TRP A 132 -14.03 -39.24 1.86
CA TRP A 132 -14.25 -38.42 0.66
C TRP A 132 -15.13 -39.09 -0.41
N SER A 133 -15.26 -40.41 -0.39
CA SER A 133 -16.12 -41.16 -1.30
C SER A 133 -17.59 -40.76 -1.11
N ASP A 134 -18.06 -40.72 0.15
CA ASP A 134 -19.42 -40.31 0.51
C ASP A 134 -19.69 -38.84 0.14
N VAL A 135 -18.68 -37.99 0.27
CA VAL A 135 -18.76 -36.59 -0.15
C VAL A 135 -18.92 -36.50 -1.67
N GLN A 136 -18.17 -37.29 -2.45
CA GLN A 136 -18.29 -37.29 -3.90
C GLN A 136 -19.67 -37.76 -4.37
N GLU A 137 -20.27 -38.75 -3.72
CA GLU A 137 -21.60 -39.25 -4.07
C GLU A 137 -22.68 -38.16 -3.98
N ARG A 138 -22.52 -37.21 -3.05
CA ARG A 138 -23.40 -36.03 -2.90
C ARG A 138 -23.14 -34.94 -3.95
N PHE A 139 -22.00 -34.97 -4.63
CA PHE A 139 -21.59 -33.99 -5.65
C PHE A 139 -21.27 -34.69 -6.98
N LYS A 140 -22.26 -35.39 -7.56
CA LYS A 140 -22.11 -36.19 -8.79
C LYS A 140 -21.53 -35.42 -9.98
N HIS A 141 -21.74 -34.11 -10.04
CA HIS A 141 -21.22 -33.23 -11.09
C HIS A 141 -19.79 -32.71 -10.83
N ARG A 142 -19.14 -33.11 -9.72
CA ARG A 142 -17.80 -32.67 -9.34
C ARG A 142 -16.90 -33.87 -9.07
N SER A 143 -15.63 -33.75 -9.46
CA SER A 143 -14.63 -34.76 -9.13
C SER A 143 -14.26 -34.68 -7.64
N LEU A 144 -13.86 -35.82 -7.07
CA LEU A 144 -13.37 -35.92 -5.70
C LEU A 144 -12.18 -34.99 -5.44
N ILE A 145 -11.28 -34.88 -6.41
CA ILE A 145 -10.12 -33.97 -6.36
C ILE A 145 -10.59 -32.52 -6.21
N ALA A 146 -11.56 -32.09 -7.02
CA ALA A 146 -12.10 -30.74 -6.94
C ALA A 146 -12.75 -30.45 -5.58
N CYS A 147 -13.51 -31.39 -5.04
CA CYS A 147 -14.10 -31.26 -3.70
C CYS A 147 -13.02 -31.11 -2.61
N ARG A 148 -11.95 -31.91 -2.66
CA ARG A 148 -10.83 -31.83 -1.72
C ARG A 148 -10.12 -30.48 -1.80
N GLU A 149 -9.72 -30.06 -3.00
CA GLU A 149 -9.01 -28.81 -3.21
C GLU A 149 -9.80 -27.60 -2.70
N VAL A 150 -11.10 -27.53 -3.02
CA VAL A 150 -11.95 -26.43 -2.57
C VAL A 150 -12.13 -26.45 -1.06
N TYR A 151 -12.33 -27.61 -0.45
CA TYR A 151 -12.43 -27.72 1.01
C TYR A 151 -11.15 -27.22 1.71
N TYR A 152 -9.97 -27.70 1.29
CA TYR A 152 -8.71 -27.26 1.90
C TYR A 152 -8.41 -25.79 1.63
N LYS A 153 -8.80 -25.26 0.47
CA LYS A 153 -8.73 -23.84 0.17
C LYS A 153 -9.61 -23.02 1.13
N ILE A 154 -10.84 -23.46 1.38
CA ILE A 154 -11.75 -22.83 2.35
C ILE A 154 -11.15 -22.89 3.75
N LYS A 155 -10.66 -24.06 4.19
CA LYS A 155 -10.03 -24.23 5.52
C LYS A 155 -8.80 -23.36 5.69
N ARG A 156 -7.93 -23.25 4.68
CA ARG A 156 -6.78 -22.35 4.70
C ARG A 156 -7.21 -20.90 4.84
N GLN A 157 -8.23 -20.47 4.09
CA GLN A 157 -8.79 -19.12 4.20
C GLN A 157 -9.41 -18.85 5.58
N GLN A 158 -10.06 -19.84 6.19
CA GLN A 158 -10.60 -19.73 7.55
C GLN A 158 -9.50 -19.63 8.59
N ALA A 159 -8.44 -20.44 8.49
CA ALA A 159 -7.27 -20.37 9.37
C ALA A 159 -6.58 -19.02 9.25
N THR A 160 -6.36 -18.53 8.02
CA THR A 160 -5.79 -17.19 7.83
C THR A 160 -6.69 -16.12 8.41
N ARG A 161 -8.02 -16.22 8.31
CA ARG A 161 -8.94 -15.21 8.88
C ARG A 161 -9.00 -15.22 10.39
N ALA A 162 -8.94 -16.41 11.01
CA ALA A 162 -8.95 -16.54 12.47
C ALA A 162 -7.69 -15.92 13.09
N ASP A 163 -6.53 -16.10 12.45
CA ASP A 163 -5.30 -15.42 12.86
C ASP A 163 -5.31 -13.93 12.46
N ASP A 164 -5.83 -13.60 11.29
CA ASP A 164 -5.84 -12.24 10.74
C ASP A 164 -6.82 -11.31 11.47
N ASP A 165 -7.91 -11.78 12.09
CA ASP A 165 -8.74 -10.88 12.92
C ASP A 165 -8.01 -10.39 14.18
N SER A 166 -7.05 -11.15 14.71
CA SER A 166 -6.15 -10.71 15.79
C SER A 166 -4.89 -10.01 15.28
N ARG A 167 -4.56 -10.17 13.99
CA ARG A 167 -3.33 -9.67 13.35
C ARG A 167 -3.56 -8.73 12.19
N LYS A 168 -4.76 -8.14 12.02
CA LYS A 168 -4.96 -7.07 11.04
C LYS A 168 -3.88 -6.06 11.37
N PRO A 169 -2.86 -5.89 10.50
CA PRO A 169 -1.71 -5.08 10.85
C PRO A 169 -2.29 -3.74 11.21
N GLN A 170 -2.15 -3.36 12.49
CA GLN A 170 -2.72 -2.13 13.00
C GLN A 170 -2.19 -1.07 12.06
N ARG A 171 -3.08 -0.53 11.22
CA ARG A 171 -2.65 0.33 10.11
C ARG A 171 -1.89 1.45 10.77
N GLN A 172 -0.57 1.46 10.58
CA GLN A 172 0.29 2.43 11.24
C GLN A 172 -0.25 3.80 10.83
N LYS A 173 -0.73 4.56 11.81
CA LYS A 173 -1.21 5.91 11.57
C LYS A 173 0.02 6.74 11.19
N TYR A 174 -0.12 7.54 10.14
CA TYR A 174 0.92 8.48 9.77
C TYR A 174 1.03 9.55 10.85
N SER A 175 2.24 9.76 11.35
CA SER A 175 2.54 10.87 12.24
C SER A 175 2.39 12.20 11.50
N THR A 176 2.17 13.28 12.26
CA THR A 176 2.08 14.65 11.71
C THR A 176 3.35 15.04 10.95
N ILE A 177 4.52 14.61 11.44
CA ILE A 177 5.83 14.85 10.82
C ILE A 177 5.91 14.15 9.46
N GLU A 178 5.47 12.88 9.38
CA GLU A 178 5.41 12.15 8.11
C GLU A 178 4.49 12.81 7.09
N ILE A 179 3.33 13.32 7.53
CA ILE A 179 2.38 14.02 6.66
C ILE A 179 2.97 15.33 6.13
N GLN A 180 3.59 16.13 7.00
CA GLN A 180 4.26 17.37 6.59
C GLN A 180 5.37 17.09 5.59
N LYS A 181 6.21 16.09 5.87
CA LYS A 181 7.31 15.73 4.97
C LYS A 181 6.82 15.20 3.63
N LEU A 182 5.76 14.38 3.64
CA LEU A 182 5.14 13.90 2.42
C LEU A 182 4.59 15.05 1.55
N ASN A 183 3.91 16.04 2.16
CA ASN A 183 3.46 17.24 1.44
C ASN A 183 4.62 18.02 0.83
N GLU A 184 5.70 18.23 1.60
CA GLU A 184 6.88 18.93 1.11
C GLU A 184 7.53 18.20 -0.08
N LEU A 185 7.72 16.88 0.02
CA LEU A 185 8.35 16.07 -1.02
C LEU A 185 7.49 16.01 -2.29
N VAL A 186 6.15 15.90 -2.15
CA VAL A 186 5.26 15.94 -3.32
C VAL A 186 5.28 17.32 -3.98
N ARG A 187 5.41 18.40 -3.20
CA ARG A 187 5.60 19.76 -3.74
C ARG A 187 6.91 19.90 -4.52
N ILE A 188 7.99 19.28 -4.06
CA ILE A 188 9.32 19.37 -4.70
C ILE A 188 9.41 18.49 -5.95
N TYR A 189 9.02 17.20 -5.85
CA TYR A 189 9.24 16.21 -6.91
C TYR A 189 8.02 15.99 -7.83
N GLY A 190 6.85 16.50 -7.46
CA GLY A 190 5.59 16.33 -8.17
C GLY A 190 4.91 14.96 -7.98
N GLU A 191 3.67 14.85 -8.47
CA GLU A 191 2.82 13.66 -8.34
C GLU A 191 3.20 12.49 -9.28
N HIS A 192 4.29 12.61 -10.04
CA HIS A 192 4.75 11.56 -10.97
C HIS A 192 5.97 10.79 -10.43
N SER A 193 6.59 11.29 -9.36
CA SER A 193 7.91 10.83 -8.89
C SER A 193 7.85 10.01 -7.60
N TRP A 194 6.82 9.17 -7.42
CA TRP A 194 6.58 8.45 -6.16
C TRP A 194 7.72 7.54 -5.69
N THR A 195 8.54 7.02 -6.60
CA THR A 195 9.73 6.25 -6.23
C THR A 195 10.74 7.12 -5.48
N LYS A 196 10.98 8.35 -5.96
CA LYS A 196 11.88 9.32 -5.29
C LYS A 196 11.30 9.77 -3.96
N VAL A 197 10.00 10.10 -3.93
CA VAL A 197 9.30 10.47 -2.69
C VAL A 197 9.43 9.38 -1.63
N ALA A 198 9.28 8.11 -2.00
CA ALA A 198 9.43 6.99 -1.06
C ALA A 198 10.86 6.87 -0.50
N GLN A 199 11.88 7.02 -1.35
CA GLN A 199 13.29 6.99 -0.95
C GLN A 199 13.62 8.13 0.02
N GLU A 200 13.17 9.35 -0.29
CA GLU A 200 13.37 10.52 0.58
C GLU A 200 12.60 10.43 1.90
N MET A 201 11.39 9.86 1.88
CA MET A 201 10.63 9.57 3.11
C MET A 201 11.37 8.58 4.00
N GLU A 202 11.95 7.52 3.42
CA GLU A 202 12.75 6.54 4.15
C GLU A 202 14.01 7.18 4.75
N ALA A 203 14.72 8.00 3.97
CA ALA A 203 15.90 8.73 4.44
C ALA A 203 15.57 9.71 5.59
N ALA A 204 14.44 10.42 5.50
CA ALA A 204 14.04 11.41 6.49
C ALA A 204 13.47 10.80 7.79
N THR A 205 12.69 9.72 7.68
CA THR A 205 11.93 9.16 8.81
C THR A 205 12.51 7.85 9.35
N GLY A 206 13.40 7.19 8.60
CA GLY A 206 13.90 5.86 8.89
C GLY A 206 12.88 4.74 8.70
N ILE A 207 11.69 5.05 8.17
CA ILE A 207 10.61 4.07 7.98
C ILE A 207 10.46 3.76 6.48
N SER A 208 10.87 2.56 6.10
CA SER A 208 10.71 2.05 4.74
C SER A 208 9.26 1.68 4.45
N ARG A 209 8.64 2.28 3.42
CA ARG A 209 7.33 1.87 2.92
C ARG A 209 7.30 1.85 1.40
N HIS A 210 6.47 0.98 0.84
CA HIS A 210 6.25 0.93 -0.59
C HIS A 210 5.62 2.24 -1.11
N LYS A 211 6.09 2.74 -2.26
CA LYS A 211 5.61 3.99 -2.89
C LYS A 211 4.09 4.08 -3.06
N GLY A 212 3.45 2.94 -3.32
CA GLY A 212 1.99 2.85 -3.45
C GLY A 212 1.23 3.23 -2.17
N VAL A 213 1.84 3.07 -0.99
CA VAL A 213 1.21 3.47 0.28
C VAL A 213 1.15 4.99 0.38
N TYR A 214 2.26 5.68 0.06
CA TYR A 214 2.30 7.15 0.03
C TYR A 214 1.35 7.73 -1.02
N LEU A 215 1.32 7.16 -2.23
CA LEU A 215 0.36 7.53 -3.27
C LEU A 215 -1.10 7.35 -2.80
N SER A 216 -1.38 6.24 -2.12
CA SER A 216 -2.73 5.99 -1.60
C SER A 216 -3.13 7.02 -0.55
N VAL A 217 -2.21 7.39 0.36
CA VAL A 217 -2.46 8.41 1.39
C VAL A 217 -2.64 9.77 0.73
N TRP A 218 -1.78 10.13 -0.22
CA TRP A 218 -1.90 11.36 -0.99
C TRP A 218 -3.28 11.49 -1.65
N ASN A 219 -3.68 10.50 -2.44
CA ASN A 219 -4.94 10.53 -3.20
C ASN A 219 -6.20 10.51 -2.33
N SER A 220 -6.09 10.02 -1.08
CA SER A 220 -7.24 9.86 -0.18
C SER A 220 -7.39 11.00 0.81
N THR A 221 -6.30 11.59 1.30
CA THR A 221 -6.36 12.57 2.41
C THR A 221 -5.58 13.86 2.17
N LEU A 222 -4.44 13.81 1.48
CA LEU A 222 -3.53 14.97 1.41
C LEU A 222 -3.65 15.80 0.13
N CYS A 223 -4.12 15.20 -0.96
CA CYS A 223 -4.29 15.89 -2.23
C CYS A 223 -5.20 17.11 -2.03
N PRO A 224 -4.82 18.33 -2.48
CA PRO A 224 -5.66 19.51 -2.35
C PRO A 224 -7.07 19.33 -2.94
N LYS A 225 -7.19 18.54 -4.02
CA LYS A 225 -8.48 18.16 -4.61
C LYS A 225 -9.30 17.27 -3.68
N ALA A 226 -8.67 16.36 -2.94
CA ALA A 226 -9.35 15.53 -1.95
C ALA A 226 -9.90 16.37 -0.78
N GLN A 227 -9.18 17.40 -0.36
CA GLN A 227 -9.56 18.26 0.76
C GLN A 227 -10.63 19.29 0.40
N SER A 228 -10.57 19.83 -0.82
CA SER A 228 -11.58 20.75 -1.35
C SER A 228 -12.81 20.05 -1.92
N ALA A 229 -12.80 18.71 -2.00
CA ALA A 229 -13.91 17.95 -2.54
C ALA A 229 -15.17 18.17 -1.69
N PRO A 230 -16.26 18.66 -2.29
CA PRO A 230 -17.52 18.85 -1.57
C PRO A 230 -18.11 17.51 -1.11
N PRO A 231 -18.82 17.48 0.02
CA PRO A 231 -19.40 16.25 0.55
C PRO A 231 -20.42 15.63 -0.40
N TRP A 232 -20.63 14.32 -0.26
CA TRP A 232 -21.62 13.58 -1.06
C TRP A 232 -23.03 13.90 -0.57
N THR A 233 -23.77 14.65 -1.39
CA THR A 233 -25.22 14.86 -1.20
C THR A 233 -26.02 13.67 -1.75
N ALA A 234 -27.28 13.54 -1.34
CA ALA A 234 -28.19 12.52 -1.86
C ALA A 234 -28.34 12.64 -3.39
N GLU A 235 -28.59 13.84 -3.88
CA GLU A 235 -28.72 14.14 -5.32
C GLU A 235 -27.47 13.73 -6.13
N ARG A 236 -26.27 14.05 -5.61
CA ARG A 236 -25.02 13.65 -6.28
C ARG A 236 -24.81 12.15 -6.27
N THR A 237 -25.26 11.49 -5.21
CA THR A 237 -25.18 10.04 -5.09
C THR A 237 -26.10 9.36 -6.08
N GLU A 238 -27.34 9.84 -6.22
CA GLU A 238 -28.30 9.38 -7.23
C GLU A 238 -27.76 9.62 -8.65
N ARG A 239 -27.22 10.82 -8.90
CA ARG A 239 -26.57 11.15 -10.17
C ARG A 239 -25.42 10.21 -10.49
N LEU A 240 -24.55 9.91 -9.51
CA LEU A 240 -23.47 8.94 -9.67
C LEU A 240 -24.01 7.54 -9.99
N GLN A 241 -25.05 7.08 -9.30
CA GLN A 241 -25.66 5.78 -9.55
C GLN A 241 -26.21 5.67 -10.97
N LYS A 242 -26.90 6.71 -11.46
CA LYS A 242 -27.41 6.78 -12.83
C LYS A 242 -26.26 6.71 -13.85
N LEU A 243 -25.20 7.49 -13.64
CA LEU A 243 -24.03 7.51 -14.53
C LEU A 243 -23.29 6.16 -14.55
N VAL A 244 -23.19 5.47 -13.41
CA VAL A 244 -22.63 4.11 -13.35
C VAL A 244 -23.48 3.11 -14.13
N GLY A 245 -24.80 3.26 -14.13
CA GLY A 245 -25.70 2.45 -14.97
C GLY A 245 -25.53 2.71 -16.47
N GLN A 246 -25.23 3.96 -16.86
CA GLN A 246 -25.09 4.37 -18.25
C GLN A 246 -23.70 4.08 -18.85
N HIS A 247 -22.64 4.35 -18.10
CA HIS A 247 -21.25 4.29 -18.59
C HIS A 247 -20.41 3.17 -17.94
N GLY A 248 -20.97 2.44 -16.99
CA GLY A 248 -20.26 1.44 -16.22
C GLY A 248 -19.48 2.02 -15.02
N PRO A 249 -18.83 1.15 -14.22
CA PRO A 249 -18.21 1.52 -12.95
C PRO A 249 -16.74 1.95 -13.13
N ASP A 250 -16.44 2.81 -14.09
CA ASP A 250 -15.08 3.34 -14.29
C ASP A 250 -14.89 4.66 -13.49
N PRO A 251 -14.19 4.62 -12.35
CA PRO A 251 -14.02 5.79 -11.51
C PRO A 251 -13.15 6.88 -12.14
N VAL A 252 -12.25 6.52 -13.06
CA VAL A 252 -11.34 7.49 -13.70
C VAL A 252 -12.13 8.33 -14.70
N PHE A 253 -12.87 7.65 -15.59
CA PHE A 253 -13.75 8.31 -16.54
C PHE A 253 -14.78 9.21 -15.84
N LEU A 254 -15.45 8.68 -14.82
CA LEU A 254 -16.50 9.41 -14.11
C LEU A 254 -15.96 10.64 -13.37
N ALA A 255 -14.79 10.54 -12.72
CA ALA A 255 -14.14 11.66 -12.06
C ALA A 255 -13.80 12.77 -13.07
N TYR A 256 -13.09 12.44 -14.15
CA TYR A 256 -12.66 13.47 -15.09
C TYR A 256 -13.80 14.08 -15.90
N LYS A 257 -14.85 13.31 -16.22
CA LYS A 257 -15.93 13.79 -17.09
C LYS A 257 -17.07 14.47 -16.34
N PHE A 258 -17.46 13.97 -15.17
CA PHE A 258 -18.69 14.38 -14.49
C PHE A 258 -18.48 14.94 -13.09
N PHE A 259 -17.38 14.60 -12.42
CA PHE A 259 -17.07 15.01 -11.05
C PHE A 259 -15.62 15.52 -10.93
N PRO A 260 -15.22 16.57 -11.68
CA PRO A 260 -13.84 17.04 -11.71
C PRO A 260 -13.32 17.51 -10.34
N GLU A 261 -14.22 17.83 -9.42
CA GLU A 261 -13.92 18.18 -8.03
C GLU A 261 -13.58 16.97 -7.13
N HIS A 262 -13.89 15.74 -7.56
CA HIS A 262 -13.58 14.52 -6.82
C HIS A 262 -12.43 13.76 -7.47
N THR A 263 -11.52 13.22 -6.65
CA THR A 263 -10.49 12.32 -7.17
C THR A 263 -11.10 10.96 -7.56
N PRO A 264 -10.51 10.21 -8.52
CA PRO A 264 -10.97 8.87 -8.88
C PRO A 264 -11.06 7.92 -7.67
N TYR A 265 -10.24 8.16 -6.65
CA TYR A 265 -10.30 7.40 -5.40
C TYR A 265 -11.64 7.58 -4.68
N PHE A 266 -12.15 8.81 -4.54
CA PHE A 266 -13.46 9.07 -3.91
C PHE A 266 -14.61 8.45 -4.68
N ILE A 267 -14.58 8.56 -6.01
CA ILE A 267 -15.59 7.95 -6.87
C ILE A 267 -15.58 6.43 -6.69
N LYS A 268 -14.41 5.79 -6.75
CA LYS A 268 -14.27 4.35 -6.53
C LYS A 268 -14.80 3.93 -5.16
N ALA A 269 -14.43 4.66 -4.10
CA ALA A 269 -14.88 4.39 -2.75
C ALA A 269 -16.41 4.53 -2.61
N ARG A 270 -17.01 5.52 -3.28
CA ARG A 270 -18.46 5.73 -3.27
C ARG A 270 -19.20 4.63 -4.02
N ILE A 271 -18.74 4.24 -5.22
CA ILE A 271 -19.29 3.12 -5.98
C ILE A 271 -19.23 1.82 -5.17
N ALA A 272 -18.12 1.58 -4.46
CA ALA A 272 -17.98 0.39 -3.62
C ALA A 272 -19.04 0.36 -2.49
N ARG A 273 -19.36 1.51 -1.88
CA ARG A 273 -20.43 1.62 -0.87
C ARG A 273 -21.82 1.40 -1.47
N LEU A 274 -22.09 1.94 -2.67
CA LEU A 274 -23.38 1.74 -3.35
C LEU A 274 -23.67 0.29 -3.72
N ARG A 275 -22.64 -0.55 -3.83
CA ARG A 275 -22.79 -1.99 -4.11
C ARG A 275 -23.05 -2.82 -2.86
N GLN A 276 -22.78 -2.28 -1.68
CA GLN A 276 -23.14 -2.98 -0.46
C GLN A 276 -24.66 -2.90 -0.36
N PRO A 277 -25.38 -4.04 -0.26
CA PRO A 277 -26.80 -3.98 0.07
C PRO A 277 -26.92 -3.17 1.35
N ASN A 278 -27.86 -2.23 1.45
CA ASN A 278 -28.12 -1.50 2.68
C ASN A 278 -28.35 -2.55 3.78
N ILE A 279 -27.35 -2.77 4.63
CA ILE A 279 -27.45 -3.70 5.76
C ILE A 279 -28.24 -3.05 6.91
N ASP A 280 -28.42 -1.72 6.87
CA ASP A 280 -28.96 -0.93 7.97
C ASP A 280 -30.13 -0.01 7.54
N GLN A 281 -31.02 -0.48 6.66
CA GLN A 281 -32.36 0.13 6.47
C GLN A 281 -33.45 -0.87 6.81
#